data_AF-A0A9P9THY8-F1
#
_entry.id   AF-A0A9P9THY8-F1
#
_cell.length_a   1.000
_cell.length_b   1.000
_cell.length_c   1.000
_cell.angle_alpha   90.00
_cell.angle_beta   90.00
_cell.angle_gamma   90.00
#
_symmetry.space_group_name_H-M   'P 1'
#
loop_
_entity.id
_entity.type
_entity.pdbx_description
1 polymer ?
#
loop_
_entity_poly.entity_id
_entity_poly.type
_entity_poly.pdbx_seq_one_letter_code
_entity_poly.pdbx_strand_id
1 'polypeptide(L)'
;MTTSPRKLGVPPQAILTNVIQVDEILAQEKRVTLLHFNADDAFELGISIRNRLRELSENPAVVNIILANNQQLLFHAILRFGFSTWAAHNMFDQGDENTFKARFQLGEQAGDYAIHGGGFAVRVQAVEGPVAAVVVSGLAQEEDHQVILECLQVLLDVQK
;
A
#
# COMPACT_ATOMS: atom_id res chain seq x y z
N MET A 1 -23.55 1.80 -31.09
CA MET A 1 -22.10 2.09 -31.15
C MET A 1 -21.49 1.60 -29.85
N THR A 2 -20.94 0.38 -29.88
CA THR A 2 -20.54 -0.41 -28.72
C THR A 2 -19.03 -0.27 -28.50
N THR A 3 -18.59 0.49 -27.50
CA THR A 3 -17.18 0.59 -27.15
C THR A 3 -16.79 -0.60 -26.27
N SER A 4 -16.10 -1.56 -26.88
CA SER A 4 -15.46 -2.71 -26.22
C SER A 4 -14.50 -2.24 -25.12
N PRO A 5 -14.48 -2.86 -23.93
CA PRO A 5 -13.49 -2.53 -22.91
C PRO A 5 -12.09 -2.90 -23.41
N ARG A 6 -11.19 -1.91 -23.34
CA ARG A 6 -9.78 -2.00 -23.73
C ARG A 6 -9.12 -3.12 -22.91
N LYS A 7 -8.76 -4.24 -23.56
CA LYS A 7 -7.96 -5.31 -22.95
C LYS A 7 -6.73 -4.66 -22.29
N LEU A 8 -6.56 -4.83 -20.98
CA LEU A 8 -5.30 -4.48 -20.32
C LEU A 8 -4.20 -5.27 -21.03
N GLY A 9 -3.38 -4.55 -21.79
CA GLY A 9 -2.20 -5.11 -22.42
C GLY A 9 -1.34 -5.75 -21.36
N VAL A 10 -0.95 -7.00 -21.61
CA VAL A 10 0.07 -7.72 -20.86
C VAL A 10 1.27 -6.78 -20.65
N PRO A 11 1.75 -6.55 -19.41
CA PRO A 11 2.92 -5.72 -19.22
C PRO A 11 4.11 -6.38 -19.93
N PRO A 12 4.94 -5.62 -20.64
CA PRO A 12 6.07 -6.17 -21.38
C PRO A 12 7.07 -6.79 -20.40
N GLN A 13 7.13 -8.12 -20.34
CA GLN A 13 8.16 -8.90 -19.64
C GLN A 13 9.54 -8.83 -20.34
N ALA A 14 9.84 -7.72 -21.01
CA ALA A 14 11.02 -7.60 -21.87
C ALA A 14 11.93 -6.44 -21.43
N ILE A 15 12.22 -6.32 -20.14
CA ILE A 15 13.38 -5.55 -19.63
C ILE A 15 13.90 -6.25 -18.37
N LEU A 16 14.58 -7.40 -18.46
CA LEU A 16 15.49 -7.95 -17.44
C LEU A 16 16.22 -9.19 -18.01
N THR A 17 16.96 -9.05 -19.12
CA THR A 17 17.89 -10.09 -19.60
C THR A 17 19.35 -9.67 -19.40
N ASN A 18 19.63 -9.01 -18.29
CA ASN A 18 20.94 -9.14 -17.68
C ASN A 18 20.72 -10.00 -16.43
N VAL A 19 20.94 -11.31 -16.57
CA VAL A 19 21.02 -12.19 -15.40
C VAL A 19 22.28 -11.74 -14.67
N ILE A 20 22.11 -10.83 -13.72
CA ILE A 20 23.18 -10.44 -12.81
C ILE A 20 23.64 -11.74 -12.16
N GLN A 21 24.91 -12.09 -12.35
CA GLN A 21 25.47 -13.30 -11.75
C GLN A 21 25.39 -13.16 -10.23
N VAL A 22 25.08 -14.25 -9.51
CA VAL A 22 24.96 -14.24 -8.04
C VAL A 22 26.21 -13.62 -7.39
N ASP A 23 27.38 -13.89 -7.95
CA ASP A 23 28.65 -13.32 -7.48
C ASP A 23 28.69 -11.79 -7.56
N GLU A 24 28.05 -11.18 -8.57
CA GLU A 24 27.97 -9.74 -8.72
C GLU A 24 27.03 -9.11 -7.68
N ILE A 25 25.91 -9.77 -7.36
CA ILE A 25 24.98 -9.35 -6.29
C ILE A 25 25.70 -9.40 -4.94
N LEU A 26 26.37 -10.52 -4.62
CA LEU A 26 27.14 -10.66 -3.38
C LEU A 26 28.28 -9.64 -3.29
N ALA A 27 28.90 -9.29 -4.42
CA ALA A 27 29.90 -8.24 -4.46
C ALA A 27 29.30 -6.85 -4.23
N GLN A 28 28.08 -6.57 -4.69
CA GLN A 28 27.37 -5.33 -4.40
C GLN A 28 27.06 -5.23 -2.89
N GLU A 29 26.48 -6.27 -2.30
CA GLU A 29 26.15 -6.31 -0.86
C GLU A 29 27.37 -6.06 0.03
N LYS A 30 28.50 -6.73 -0.25
CA LYS A 30 29.74 -6.54 0.51
C LYS A 30 30.29 -5.12 0.46
N ARG A 31 30.07 -4.40 -0.65
CA ARG A 31 30.54 -3.01 -0.81
C ARG A 31 29.69 -2.02 -0.01
N VAL A 32 28.44 -2.35 0.31
CA VAL A 32 27.51 -1.47 1.03
C VAL A 32 27.59 -1.79 2.53
N THR A 33 28.71 -1.43 3.14
CA THR A 33 28.88 -1.53 4.60
C THR A 33 28.81 -0.13 5.21
N LEU A 34 27.88 0.06 6.14
CA LEU A 34 27.72 1.33 6.86
C LEU A 34 28.66 1.40 8.07
N LEU A 35 29.16 2.60 8.38
CA LEU A 35 30.00 2.85 9.56
C LEU A 35 29.20 2.89 10.86
N HIS A 36 27.93 3.28 10.78
CA HIS A 36 26.98 3.32 11.88
C HIS A 36 25.56 3.08 11.35
N PHE A 37 24.66 2.67 12.25
CA PHE A 37 23.24 2.56 11.95
C PHE A 37 22.43 2.74 13.24
N ASN A 38 21.84 3.91 13.43
CA ASN A 38 20.98 4.27 14.55
C ASN A 38 19.55 4.62 14.08
N ALA A 39 18.72 5.14 14.97
CA ALA A 39 17.33 5.49 14.64
C ALA A 39 17.22 6.63 13.62
N ASP A 40 18.12 7.62 13.65
CA ASP A 40 18.12 8.74 12.70
C ASP A 40 18.51 8.25 11.30
N ASP A 41 19.51 7.35 11.19
CA ASP A 41 19.90 6.73 9.93
C ASP A 41 18.76 5.94 9.31
N ALA A 42 18.04 5.17 10.14
CA ALA A 42 16.87 4.41 9.71
C ALA A 42 15.73 5.33 9.22
N PHE A 43 15.52 6.47 9.88
CA PHE A 43 14.51 7.44 9.49
C PHE A 43 14.82 8.07 8.12
N GLU A 44 16.05 8.57 7.92
CA GLU A 44 16.50 9.16 6.67
C GLU A 44 16.47 8.17 5.51
N LEU A 45 16.98 6.95 5.75
CA LEU A 45 16.93 5.86 4.77
C LEU A 45 15.47 5.51 4.41
N GLY A 46 14.60 5.41 5.41
CA GLY A 46 13.19 5.11 5.24
C GLY A 46 12.46 6.13 4.37
N ILE A 47 12.70 7.43 4.60
CA ILE A 47 12.16 8.52 3.77
C ILE A 47 12.66 8.41 2.33
N SER A 48 13.97 8.22 2.15
CA SER A 48 14.59 8.13 0.82
C SER A 48 14.00 6.98 0.00
N ILE A 49 13.88 5.79 0.60
CA ILE A 49 13.26 4.62 -0.04
C ILE A 49 11.79 4.90 -0.37
N ARG A 50 11.03 5.43 0.59
CA ARG A 50 9.60 5.75 0.41
C ARG A 50 9.39 6.70 -0.78
N ASN A 51 10.18 7.76 -0.87
CA ASN A 51 10.08 8.73 -1.96
C ASN A 51 10.47 8.11 -3.30
N ARG A 52 11.54 7.31 -3.32
CA ARG A 52 11.98 6.64 -4.54
C ARG A 52 10.97 5.62 -5.05
N LEU A 53 10.32 4.86 -4.17
CA LEU A 53 9.27 3.92 -4.55
C LEU A 53 8.08 4.62 -5.23
N ARG A 54 7.68 5.81 -4.74
CA ARG A 54 6.63 6.62 -5.35
C ARG A 54 6.97 7.12 -6.75
N GLU A 55 8.25 7.42 -7.01
CA GLU A 55 8.70 7.83 -8.35
C GLU A 55 8.74 6.65 -9.33
N LEU A 56 9.04 5.45 -8.84
CA LEU A 56 9.23 4.27 -9.68
C LEU A 56 7.92 3.56 -10.05
N SER A 57 6.90 3.64 -9.21
CA SER A 57 5.68 2.83 -9.39
C SER A 57 4.51 3.33 -8.54
N GLU A 58 3.29 3.24 -9.09
CA GLU A 58 2.04 3.44 -8.34
C GLU A 58 1.59 2.18 -7.56
N ASN A 59 2.27 1.05 -7.76
CA ASN A 59 1.96 -0.18 -7.03
C ASN A 59 2.19 0.00 -5.52
N PRO A 60 1.30 -0.55 -4.69
CA PRO A 60 1.49 -0.48 -3.25
C PRO A 60 2.75 -1.17 -2.76
N ALA A 61 3.41 -0.55 -1.78
CA ALA A 61 4.61 -1.06 -1.14
C ALA A 61 4.56 -0.82 0.37
N VAL A 62 5.37 -1.57 1.11
CA VAL A 62 5.61 -1.36 2.54
C VAL A 62 7.11 -1.24 2.75
N VAL A 63 7.53 -0.26 3.53
CA VAL A 63 8.92 -0.10 3.96
C VAL A 63 8.97 -0.40 5.45
N ASN A 64 9.72 -1.44 5.81
CA ASN A 64 10.03 -1.81 7.19
C ASN A 64 11.54 -1.82 7.39
N ILE A 65 12.02 -1.09 8.39
CA ILE A 65 13.41 -1.17 8.85
C ILE A 65 13.38 -1.65 10.29
N ILE A 66 13.89 -2.85 10.51
CA ILE A 66 13.92 -3.54 11.80
C ILE A 66 15.34 -3.95 12.15
N LEU A 67 15.70 -3.89 13.43
CA LEU A 67 16.99 -4.41 13.89
C LEU A 67 16.98 -5.94 13.87
N ALA A 68 18.05 -6.53 13.33
CA ALA A 68 18.18 -7.99 13.21
C ALA A 68 18.28 -8.71 14.58
N ASN A 69 18.77 -8.03 15.61
CA ASN A 69 19.09 -8.64 16.90
C ASN A 69 17.89 -8.71 17.87
N ASN A 70 16.94 -7.80 17.78
CA ASN A 70 15.83 -7.70 18.73
C ASN A 70 14.47 -7.39 18.06
N GLN A 71 14.41 -7.40 16.72
CA GLN A 71 13.21 -7.07 15.94
C GLN A 71 12.60 -5.69 16.25
N GLN A 72 13.37 -4.78 16.86
CA GLN A 72 12.90 -3.43 17.14
C GLN A 72 12.64 -2.70 15.83
N LEU A 73 11.42 -2.19 15.68
CA LEU A 73 11.00 -1.38 14.55
C LEU A 73 11.60 0.02 14.65
N LEU A 74 12.41 0.41 13.66
CA LEU A 74 13.02 1.73 13.56
C LEU A 74 12.28 2.63 12.57
N PHE A 75 11.71 2.07 11.51
CA PHE A 75 10.93 2.83 10.52
C PHE A 75 9.84 1.97 9.89
N HIS A 76 8.65 2.56 9.74
CA HIS A 76 7.52 1.96 9.06
C HIS A 76 6.82 2.98 8.17
N ALA A 77 6.66 2.65 6.89
CA ALA A 77 5.82 3.41 5.98
C ALA A 77 4.95 2.48 5.14
N ILE A 78 3.67 2.81 5.08
CA ILE A 78 2.69 2.10 4.27
C ILE A 78 2.38 2.95 3.03
N LEU A 79 2.63 2.39 1.85
CA LEU A 79 2.22 2.95 0.55
C LEU A 79 1.02 2.18 -0.06
N ARG A 80 0.32 1.37 0.75
CA ARG A 80 -0.95 0.65 0.47
C ARG A 80 -2.08 1.16 1.37
N PHE A 81 -3.36 0.93 1.08
CA PHE A 81 -4.02 0.73 -0.20
C PHE A 81 -4.47 2.06 -0.81
N GLY A 82 -4.63 3.10 0.02
CA GLY A 82 -5.03 4.43 -0.44
C GLY A 82 -6.48 4.53 -0.94
N PHE A 83 -7.28 3.47 -0.83
CA PHE A 83 -8.69 3.42 -1.20
C PHE A 83 -9.55 2.78 -0.11
N SER A 84 -10.86 3.03 -0.13
CA SER A 84 -11.83 2.42 0.80
C SER A 84 -11.96 0.92 0.56
N THR A 85 -12.38 0.17 1.57
CA THR A 85 -12.62 -1.29 1.41
C THR A 85 -13.79 -1.58 0.47
N TRP A 86 -14.74 -0.65 0.32
CA TRP A 86 -15.79 -0.72 -0.70
C TRP A 86 -15.24 -0.52 -2.12
N ALA A 87 -14.30 0.40 -2.31
CA ALA A 87 -13.59 0.51 -3.59
C ALA A 87 -12.79 -0.76 -3.87
N ALA A 88 -12.14 -1.34 -2.85
CA ALA A 88 -11.50 -2.64 -2.97
C ALA A 88 -12.51 -3.73 -3.40
N HIS A 89 -13.64 -3.87 -2.72
CA HIS A 89 -14.71 -4.81 -3.07
C HIS A 89 -15.07 -4.76 -4.57
N ASN A 90 -15.27 -3.55 -5.10
CA ASN A 90 -15.63 -3.34 -6.49
C ASN A 90 -14.47 -3.52 -7.48
N MET A 91 -13.23 -3.28 -7.06
CA MET A 91 -12.02 -3.46 -7.88
C MET A 91 -11.59 -4.94 -8.01
N PHE A 92 -12.04 -5.80 -7.10
CA PHE A 92 -11.62 -7.20 -6.99
C PHE A 92 -12.83 -8.14 -7.13
N ASP A 93 -13.47 -8.13 -8.30
CA ASP A 93 -14.53 -9.07 -8.69
C ASP A 93 -15.65 -9.25 -7.63
N GLN A 94 -16.15 -8.12 -7.09
CA GLN A 94 -17.15 -8.09 -5.99
C GLN A 94 -16.68 -8.80 -4.71
N GLY A 95 -15.46 -8.49 -4.28
CA GLY A 95 -14.94 -8.95 -3.00
C GLY A 95 -14.27 -10.32 -3.03
N ASP A 96 -13.73 -10.74 -4.18
CA ASP A 96 -12.90 -11.94 -4.23
C ASP A 96 -11.57 -11.72 -3.49
N GLU A 97 -11.56 -12.20 -2.25
CA GLU A 97 -10.40 -12.13 -1.36
C GLU A 97 -9.21 -12.93 -1.86
N ASN A 98 -9.40 -13.97 -2.68
CA ASN A 98 -8.30 -14.74 -3.25
C ASN A 98 -7.56 -13.93 -4.31
N THR A 99 -8.30 -13.24 -5.18
CA THR A 99 -7.73 -12.33 -6.19
C THR A 99 -7.04 -11.14 -5.52
N PHE A 100 -7.63 -10.59 -4.44
CA PHE A 100 -7.01 -9.55 -3.63
C PHE A 100 -5.72 -10.02 -2.95
N LYS A 101 -5.74 -11.20 -2.31
CA LYS A 101 -4.59 -11.85 -1.68
C LYS A 101 -3.45 -12.07 -2.67
N ALA A 102 -3.76 -12.57 -3.86
CA ALA A 102 -2.77 -12.82 -4.91
C ALA A 102 -2.16 -11.52 -5.43
N ARG A 103 -2.97 -10.49 -5.71
CA ARG A 103 -2.46 -9.21 -6.25
C ARG A 103 -1.54 -8.48 -5.27
N PHE A 104 -1.84 -8.54 -3.98
CA PHE A 104 -1.05 -7.86 -2.95
C PHE A 104 -0.10 -8.77 -2.16
N GLN A 105 0.07 -10.02 -2.59
CA GLN A 105 1.03 -10.98 -2.03
C GLN A 105 0.90 -11.11 -0.50
N LEU A 106 -0.35 -11.18 -0.01
CA LEU A 106 -0.66 -11.12 1.43
C LEU A 106 -0.23 -12.36 2.24
N GLY A 107 0.08 -13.48 1.59
CA GLY A 107 0.60 -14.68 2.26
C GLY A 107 -0.30 -15.20 3.38
N GLU A 108 0.31 -15.54 4.52
CA GLU A 108 -0.37 -16.05 5.72
C GLU A 108 -1.16 -14.96 6.46
N GLN A 109 -0.79 -13.69 6.28
CA GLN A 109 -1.45 -12.53 6.90
C GLN A 109 -2.74 -12.13 6.20
N ALA A 110 -3.18 -12.87 5.17
CA ALA A 110 -4.38 -12.53 4.41
C ALA A 110 -5.64 -12.45 5.28
N GLY A 111 -5.72 -13.23 6.36
CA GLY A 111 -6.84 -13.20 7.31
C GLY A 111 -6.92 -11.92 8.15
N ASP A 112 -5.86 -11.09 8.18
CA ASP A 112 -5.85 -9.82 8.88
C ASP A 112 -6.50 -8.68 8.07
N TYR A 113 -6.92 -8.96 6.83
CA TYR A 113 -7.48 -7.98 5.91
C TYR A 113 -8.90 -8.35 5.46
N ALA A 114 -9.79 -7.36 5.43
CA ALA A 114 -11.12 -7.49 4.85
C ALA A 114 -11.32 -6.45 3.74
N ILE A 115 -11.90 -6.87 2.61
CA ILE A 115 -12.30 -5.99 1.49
C ILE A 115 -13.82 -5.85 1.41
N HIS A 116 -14.46 -5.78 2.56
CA HIS A 116 -15.90 -5.60 2.70
C HIS A 116 -16.15 -4.14 3.04
N GLY A 117 -17.22 -3.56 2.53
CA GLY A 117 -17.54 -2.15 2.78
C GLY A 117 -17.57 -1.81 4.28
N GLY A 118 -17.16 -0.57 4.61
CA GLY A 118 -17.04 -0.11 6.00
C GLY A 118 -15.67 0.44 6.41
N GLY A 119 -14.62 0.27 5.60
CA GLY A 119 -13.32 0.93 5.81
C GLY A 119 -13.15 2.14 4.90
N PHE A 120 -12.80 3.31 5.46
CA PHE A 120 -12.61 4.56 4.74
C PHE A 120 -11.35 5.30 5.15
N ALA A 121 -10.53 5.73 4.19
CA ALA A 121 -9.29 6.47 4.44
C ALA A 121 -9.55 7.98 4.48
N VAL A 122 -9.24 8.63 5.61
CA VAL A 122 -9.42 10.08 5.81
C VAL A 122 -8.20 10.83 5.26
N ARG A 123 -8.45 11.84 4.41
CA ARG A 123 -7.42 12.65 3.77
C ARG A 123 -7.56 14.11 4.16
N VAL A 124 -6.43 14.81 4.27
CA VAL A 124 -6.36 16.24 4.54
C VAL A 124 -5.65 16.92 3.37
N GLN A 125 -6.13 18.09 2.96
CA GLN A 125 -5.48 18.86 1.91
C GLN A 125 -4.02 19.17 2.29
N ALA A 126 -3.13 19.15 1.29
CA ALA A 126 -1.68 19.35 1.47
C ALA A 126 -0.96 18.31 2.36
N VAL A 127 -1.62 17.23 2.77
CA VAL A 127 -0.97 16.08 3.41
C VAL A 127 -0.85 14.93 2.41
N GLU A 128 0.34 14.32 2.38
CA GLU A 128 0.75 13.42 1.29
C GLU A 128 -0.03 12.09 1.23
N GLY A 129 -0.71 11.71 2.31
CA GLY A 129 -1.42 10.44 2.41
C GLY A 129 -2.63 10.52 3.33
N PRO A 130 -3.37 9.41 3.47
CA PRO A 130 -4.38 9.31 4.51
C PRO A 130 -3.77 9.58 5.89
N VAL A 131 -4.46 10.38 6.70
CA VAL A 131 -4.03 10.72 8.06
C VAL A 131 -4.73 9.87 9.12
N ALA A 132 -5.84 9.23 8.76
CA ALA A 132 -6.60 8.35 9.62
C ALA A 132 -7.41 7.33 8.79
N ALA A 133 -7.97 6.33 9.47
CA ALA A 133 -8.93 5.40 8.91
C ALA A 133 -10.19 5.37 9.79
N VAL A 134 -11.36 5.35 9.16
CA VAL A 134 -12.66 5.12 9.80
C VAL A 134 -13.09 3.71 9.45
N VAL A 135 -13.55 2.97 10.46
CA VAL A 135 -14.11 1.63 10.29
C VAL A 135 -15.51 1.60 10.89
N VAL A 136 -16.49 1.22 10.09
CA VAL A 136 -17.87 0.91 10.49
C VAL A 136 -18.15 -0.52 10.10
N SER A 137 -18.85 -1.24 10.96
CA SER A 137 -19.29 -2.61 10.69
C SER A 137 -20.61 -2.85 11.41
N GLY A 138 -21.54 -3.50 10.72
CA GLY A 138 -22.80 -3.98 11.29
C GLY A 138 -24.02 -3.82 10.37
N LEU A 139 -23.87 -3.20 9.20
CA LEU A 139 -24.92 -3.05 8.19
C LEU A 139 -24.60 -3.89 6.93
N ALA A 140 -25.38 -3.72 5.85
CA ALA A 140 -24.93 -4.17 4.55
C ALA A 140 -23.67 -3.37 4.14
N GLN A 141 -22.72 -4.01 3.46
CA GLN A 141 -21.42 -3.42 3.16
C GLN A 141 -21.47 -2.06 2.43
N GLU A 142 -22.43 -1.88 1.53
CA GLU A 142 -22.71 -0.62 0.86
C GLU A 142 -23.23 0.46 1.83
N GLU A 143 -24.04 0.06 2.82
CA GLU A 143 -24.57 0.95 3.86
C GLU A 143 -23.47 1.35 4.85
N ASP A 144 -22.60 0.40 5.24
CA ASP A 144 -21.43 0.68 6.09
C ASP A 144 -20.52 1.73 5.42
N HIS A 145 -20.33 1.67 4.10
CA HIS A 145 -19.59 2.69 3.36
C HIS A 145 -20.35 4.03 3.29
N GLN A 146 -21.65 3.98 3.00
CA GLN A 146 -22.49 5.16 2.79
C GLN A 146 -22.62 6.00 4.06
N VAL A 147 -22.80 5.37 5.22
CA VAL A 147 -22.87 6.07 6.52
C VAL A 147 -21.59 6.87 6.80
N ILE A 148 -20.42 6.30 6.51
CA ILE A 148 -19.14 7.01 6.69
C ILE A 148 -19.08 8.24 5.78
N LEU A 149 -19.46 8.10 4.51
CA LEU A 149 -19.45 9.19 3.54
C LEU A 149 -20.38 10.32 3.96
N GLU A 150 -21.59 10.00 4.40
CA GLU A 150 -22.59 10.98 4.87
C GLU A 150 -22.08 11.75 6.09
N CYS A 151 -21.53 11.06 7.09
CA CYS A 151 -20.98 11.72 8.28
C CYS A 151 -19.76 12.60 7.95
N LEU A 152 -18.87 12.16 7.06
CA LEU A 152 -17.74 12.97 6.61
C LEU A 152 -18.20 14.21 5.84
N GLN A 153 -19.27 14.10 5.03
CA GLN A 153 -19.82 15.24 4.29
C GLN A 153 -20.38 16.30 5.24
N VAL A 154 -21.12 15.90 6.27
CA VAL A 154 -21.61 16.80 7.34
C VAL A 154 -20.44 17.50 8.04
N LEU A 155 -19.38 16.74 8.38
CA LEU A 155 -18.20 17.32 9.02
C LEU A 155 -17.48 18.34 8.11
N LEU A 156 -17.36 18.03 6.81
CA LEU A 156 -16.77 18.93 5.82
C LEU A 156 -17.55 20.23 5.67
N ASP A 157 -18.88 20.20 5.79
CA ASP A 157 -19.71 21.40 5.67
C ASP A 157 -19.60 22.32 6.89
N VAL A 158 -19.23 21.79 8.07
CA VAL A 158 -18.91 22.60 9.26
C VAL A 158 -17.52 23.26 9.17
N GLN A 159 -16.62 22.71 8.35
CA GLN A 159 -15.23 23.19 8.20
C GLN A 159 -15.06 24.27 7.12
N LYS A 160 -16.10 24.56 6.35
CA LYS A 160 -16.14 25.64 5.34
C LYS A 160 -16.56 26.96 5.98
#